data_AF-A0A2N1W9X8-F1
#
_entry.id   AF-A0A2N1W9X8-F1
#
_cell.length_a   1.000
_cell.length_b   1.000
_cell.length_c   1.000
_cell.angle_alpha   90.00
_cell.angle_beta   90.00
_cell.angle_gamma   90.00
#
_symmetry.space_group_name_H-M   'P 1'
#
loop_
_entity.id
_entity.type
_entity.pdbx_description
1 polymer ?
#
loop_
_entity_poly.entity_id
_entity_poly.type
_entity_poly.pdbx_seq_one_letter_code
_entity_poly.pdbx_strand_id
1 'polypeptide(L)'
;MRLFIGTGDVSREAETSNFLNEENEMYLTQSDIVKLQLTTSNNYRFSEIINSLIDEDKNSDEKKDMVDGENYYNGKHDIFKHDFRKFFIDGVEHINKNKSNNMIMNAFFRYLIDQKVGYIAGNSILFKGADEQFVKLINDNLSFWFNKLFQKWLRGSSNKGKEFCYVYINQQGLFDYSVIPGQQIIPVYDTQFNETLVGVIRYYPITKQETFNSPKIILNKVEIYDSEKVYYFAEERGGKYVPDPDYNPNPRYHIYKWNSLFPNEQKGKGWGRPPFIELKNNEEGLSDLKFTKSLIDNYDFNLSAFSNNLADIAKAIWVLKGYEGTKLSEFMFNLNSYGAINVNAAGGVEPKTNDLPNEAHDSHMDRIEDNIYVFGFGVNPKIDKAGLSPSGIALEYMYAGLDIKSNIA
;
A
#
# COMPACT_ATOMS: atom_id res chain seq x y z
N MET A 1 -13.14 -39.37 -12.31
CA MET A 1 -14.47 -39.39 -12.98
C MET A 1 -14.23 -39.06 -14.45
N ARG A 2 -14.32 -40.05 -15.34
CA ARG A 2 -14.08 -39.87 -16.80
C ARG A 2 -15.43 -39.70 -17.49
N LEU A 3 -15.58 -38.66 -18.30
CA LEU A 3 -16.78 -38.42 -19.10
C LEU A 3 -16.40 -38.28 -20.56
N PHE A 4 -16.90 -39.22 -21.37
CA PHE A 4 -16.96 -39.19 -22.83
C PHE A 4 -18.39 -38.88 -23.23
N ILE A 5 -18.60 -37.91 -24.13
CA ILE A 5 -19.81 -37.70 -24.95
C ILE A 5 -19.28 -36.99 -26.21
N GLY A 6 -19.44 -37.41 -27.47
CA GLY A 6 -20.49 -38.18 -28.13
C GLY A 6 -21.04 -37.29 -29.25
N THR A 7 -20.54 -37.47 -30.47
CA THR A 7 -20.88 -36.68 -31.67
C THR A 7 -22.27 -37.04 -32.20
N GLY A 8 -23.07 -36.02 -32.56
CA GLY A 8 -24.37 -36.20 -33.20
C GLY A 8 -24.79 -34.95 -33.98
N ASP A 9 -24.52 -34.95 -35.29
CA ASP A 9 -25.11 -34.06 -36.28
C ASP A 9 -26.58 -34.42 -36.51
N VAL A 10 -27.48 -33.45 -36.41
CA VAL A 10 -28.79 -33.49 -37.09
C VAL A 10 -29.14 -32.10 -37.60
N SER A 11 -29.20 -32.00 -38.92
CA SER A 11 -29.66 -30.88 -39.72
C SER A 11 -31.16 -30.62 -39.56
N ARG A 12 -31.55 -29.35 -39.39
CA ARG A 12 -32.88 -28.82 -39.73
C ARG A 12 -32.78 -27.36 -40.18
N GLU A 13 -33.00 -27.13 -41.47
CA GLU A 13 -33.40 -25.84 -42.02
C GLU A 13 -34.91 -25.64 -41.83
N ALA A 14 -35.32 -24.44 -41.38
CA ALA A 14 -36.53 -23.74 -41.80
C ALA A 14 -36.59 -22.33 -41.17
N GLU A 15 -36.33 -21.33 -42.01
CA GLU A 15 -37.01 -20.01 -42.12
C GLU A 15 -37.79 -19.43 -40.92
N THR A 16 -37.39 -18.25 -40.42
CA THR A 16 -38.03 -16.95 -40.77
C THR A 16 -37.63 -15.79 -39.84
N SER A 17 -37.32 -14.65 -40.49
CA SER A 17 -37.60 -13.26 -40.10
C SER A 17 -37.00 -12.62 -38.84
N ASN A 18 -36.35 -11.47 -39.09
CA ASN A 18 -36.28 -10.26 -38.27
C ASN A 18 -35.57 -10.31 -36.91
N PHE A 19 -34.23 -10.25 -36.95
CA PHE A 19 -33.45 -9.61 -35.88
C PHE A 19 -32.30 -8.80 -36.51
N LEU A 20 -32.64 -7.63 -37.08
CA LEU A 20 -31.69 -6.54 -37.27
C LEU A 20 -32.02 -5.51 -36.20
N ASN A 21 -31.34 -5.59 -35.05
CA ASN A 21 -31.03 -4.53 -34.10
C ASN A 21 -30.66 -5.17 -32.75
N GLU A 22 -29.46 -5.73 -32.66
CA GLU A 22 -28.75 -5.80 -31.40
C GLU A 22 -27.45 -5.03 -31.63
N GLU A 23 -27.33 -3.86 -30.98
CA GLU A 23 -26.02 -3.28 -30.74
C GLU A 23 -25.22 -4.35 -30.01
N ASN A 24 -24.23 -4.94 -30.69
CA ASN A 24 -23.31 -5.91 -30.07
C ASN A 24 -22.64 -5.22 -28.88
N GLU A 25 -23.13 -5.47 -27.67
CA GLU A 25 -22.39 -5.22 -26.44
C GLU A 25 -21.14 -6.09 -26.48
N MET A 26 -20.03 -5.48 -26.90
CA MET A 26 -18.74 -6.14 -26.98
C MET A 26 -18.16 -6.21 -25.56
N TYR A 27 -18.34 -7.35 -24.90
CA TYR A 27 -17.66 -7.63 -23.63
C TYR A 27 -16.16 -7.82 -23.90
N LEU A 28 -15.32 -6.95 -23.34
CA LEU A 28 -13.86 -6.97 -23.50
C LEU A 28 -13.20 -7.43 -22.19
N THR A 29 -12.35 -8.45 -22.25
CA THR A 29 -11.49 -8.81 -21.12
C THR A 29 -10.26 -7.86 -21.06
N GLN A 30 -9.57 -7.79 -19.92
CA GLN A 30 -8.32 -7.01 -19.82
C GLN A 30 -7.26 -7.48 -20.82
N SER A 31 -7.19 -8.78 -21.11
CA SER A 31 -6.30 -9.34 -22.12
C SER A 31 -6.76 -8.99 -23.55
N ASP A 32 -8.06 -8.90 -23.80
CA ASP A 32 -8.61 -8.42 -25.07
C ASP A 32 -8.36 -6.93 -25.27
N ILE A 33 -8.36 -6.13 -24.20
CA ILE A 33 -7.96 -4.73 -24.24
C ILE A 33 -6.50 -4.61 -24.68
N VAL A 34 -5.57 -5.36 -24.08
CA VAL A 34 -4.16 -5.39 -24.50
C VAL A 34 -4.01 -5.82 -25.97
N LYS A 35 -4.79 -6.82 -26.43
CA LYS A 35 -4.81 -7.25 -27.84
C LYS A 35 -5.44 -6.21 -28.79
N LEU A 36 -6.45 -5.46 -28.35
CA LEU A 36 -7.08 -4.39 -29.12
C LEU A 36 -6.13 -3.20 -29.36
N GLN A 37 -5.20 -2.95 -28.43
CA GLN A 37 -4.13 -1.95 -28.63
C GLN A 37 -3.21 -2.31 -29.80
N LEU A 38 -3.13 -3.60 -30.16
CA LEU A 38 -2.32 -4.07 -31.28
C LEU A 38 -2.98 -3.82 -32.65
N THR A 39 -4.28 -3.49 -32.70
CA THR A 39 -5.07 -3.66 -33.94
C THR A 39 -5.91 -2.45 -34.40
N THR A 40 -6.04 -1.34 -33.66
CA THR A 40 -7.04 -0.31 -34.04
C THR A 40 -6.50 1.12 -34.26
N SER A 41 -6.94 1.73 -35.37
CA SER A 41 -6.57 3.08 -35.85
C SER A 41 -7.43 4.23 -35.25
N ASN A 42 -8.14 4.01 -34.13
CA ASN A 42 -9.14 4.97 -33.63
C ASN A 42 -8.87 5.45 -32.19
N ASN A 43 -8.16 6.57 -32.06
CA ASN A 43 -7.60 7.09 -30.80
C ASN A 43 -8.63 7.48 -29.72
N TYR A 44 -9.89 7.76 -30.08
CA TYR A 44 -10.91 8.22 -29.11
C TYR A 44 -11.39 7.11 -28.17
N ARG A 45 -11.80 5.95 -28.72
CA ARG A 45 -12.20 4.78 -27.92
C ARG A 45 -11.08 4.28 -27.02
N PHE A 46 -9.85 4.43 -27.48
CA PHE A 46 -8.66 4.02 -26.74
C PHE A 46 -8.45 4.85 -25.46
N SER A 47 -8.58 6.18 -25.56
CA SER A 47 -8.49 7.06 -24.39
C SER A 47 -9.55 6.74 -23.34
N GLU A 48 -10.77 6.42 -23.76
CA GLU A 48 -11.87 6.06 -22.86
C GLU A 48 -11.56 4.78 -22.08
N ILE A 49 -10.99 3.77 -22.75
CA ILE A 49 -10.60 2.50 -22.13
C ILE A 49 -9.48 2.73 -21.10
N ILE A 50 -8.42 3.48 -21.44
CA ILE A 50 -7.35 3.80 -20.48
C ILE A 50 -7.90 4.53 -19.26
N ASN A 51 -8.75 5.54 -19.47
CA ASN A 51 -9.37 6.28 -18.38
C ASN A 51 -10.15 5.34 -17.46
N SER A 52 -11.02 4.51 -18.04
CA SER A 52 -11.83 3.55 -17.28
C SER A 52 -10.96 2.62 -16.43
N LEU A 53 -9.91 2.03 -17.02
CA LEU A 53 -9.02 1.11 -16.31
C LEU A 53 -8.25 1.79 -15.17
N ILE A 54 -7.72 2.99 -15.42
CA ILE A 54 -6.97 3.74 -14.41
C ILE A 54 -7.88 4.21 -13.29
N ASP A 55 -9.10 4.67 -13.61
CA ASP A 55 -10.04 5.14 -12.61
C ASP A 55 -10.60 3.98 -11.77
N GLU A 56 -10.84 2.81 -12.38
CA GLU A 56 -11.19 1.59 -11.66
C GLU A 56 -10.05 1.16 -10.70
N ASP A 57 -8.81 1.10 -11.20
CA ASP A 57 -7.65 0.72 -10.40
C ASP A 57 -7.44 1.69 -9.24
N LYS A 58 -7.41 3.00 -9.49
CA LYS A 58 -7.24 4.03 -8.44
C LYS A 58 -8.27 3.94 -7.32
N ASN A 59 -9.50 3.55 -7.64
CA ASN A 59 -10.60 3.46 -6.66
C ASN A 59 -10.76 2.07 -6.02
N SER A 60 -9.99 1.09 -6.49
CA SER A 60 -9.98 -0.27 -5.95
C SER A 60 -9.56 -0.32 -4.48
N ASP A 61 -10.08 -1.30 -3.75
CA ASP A 61 -9.67 -1.53 -2.37
C ASP A 61 -8.21 -1.99 -2.28
N GLU A 62 -7.72 -2.69 -3.30
CA GLU A 62 -6.31 -3.05 -3.41
C GLU A 62 -5.41 -1.81 -3.39
N LYS A 63 -5.69 -0.79 -4.22
CA LYS A 63 -4.86 0.43 -4.23
C LYS A 63 -4.97 1.25 -2.95
N LYS A 64 -6.13 1.24 -2.28
CA LYS A 64 -6.27 1.85 -0.95
C LYS A 64 -5.40 1.13 0.08
N ASP A 65 -5.47 -0.20 0.11
CA ASP A 65 -4.64 -1.03 1.00
C ASP A 65 -3.13 -0.81 0.74
N MET A 66 -2.71 -0.66 -0.53
CA MET A 66 -1.32 -0.31 -0.87
C MET A 66 -0.90 1.05 -0.30
N VAL A 67 -1.77 2.05 -0.36
CA VAL A 67 -1.50 3.39 0.16
C VAL A 67 -1.43 3.36 1.69
N ASP A 68 -2.35 2.64 2.34
CA ASP A 68 -2.36 2.50 3.79
C ASP A 68 -1.10 1.77 4.29
N GLY A 69 -0.72 0.66 3.66
CA GLY A 69 0.52 -0.04 4.00
C GLY A 69 1.76 0.84 3.92
N GLU A 70 1.90 1.61 2.84
CA GLU A 70 3.01 2.56 2.69
C GLU A 70 2.94 3.70 3.72
N ASN A 71 1.74 4.20 4.04
CA ASN A 71 1.54 5.22 5.06
C ASN A 71 1.95 4.74 6.45
N TYR A 72 1.50 3.55 6.86
CA TYR A 72 1.83 2.99 8.18
C TYR A 72 3.32 2.69 8.31
N TYR A 73 3.96 2.18 7.25
CA TYR A 73 5.40 1.96 7.25
C TYR A 73 6.17 3.28 7.45
N ASN A 74 5.66 4.37 6.85
CA ASN A 74 6.24 5.70 6.97
C ASN A 74 5.75 6.50 8.20
N GLY A 75 5.04 5.86 9.14
CA GLY A 75 4.57 6.48 10.38
C GLY A 75 3.42 7.48 10.19
N LYS A 76 2.66 7.38 9.10
CA LYS A 76 1.46 8.19 8.82
C LYS A 76 0.19 7.42 9.19
N HIS A 77 0.03 7.14 10.46
CA HIS A 77 -1.10 6.35 10.97
C HIS A 77 -2.40 7.16 11.04
N ASP A 78 -3.54 6.47 11.09
CA ASP A 78 -4.86 7.10 11.16
C ASP A 78 -5.10 7.91 12.44
N ILE A 79 -4.33 7.66 13.51
CA ILE A 79 -4.42 8.44 14.75
C ILE A 79 -4.25 9.95 14.52
N PHE A 80 -3.47 10.36 13.50
CA PHE A 80 -3.27 11.77 13.16
C PHE A 80 -4.49 12.42 12.49
N LYS A 81 -5.47 11.63 12.05
CA LYS A 81 -6.76 12.10 11.53
C LYS A 81 -7.78 12.29 12.67
N HIS A 82 -7.50 11.77 13.86
CA HIS A 82 -8.38 11.89 15.01
C HIS A 82 -8.19 13.23 15.75
N ASP A 83 -9.27 13.76 16.31
CA ASP A 83 -9.20 14.94 17.18
C ASP A 83 -10.01 14.69 18.46
N PHE A 84 -9.30 14.42 19.56
CA PHE A 84 -9.88 14.11 20.87
C PHE A 84 -10.66 15.27 21.48
N ARG A 85 -10.52 16.49 20.94
CA ARG A 85 -11.25 17.69 21.39
C ARG A 85 -12.65 17.79 20.80
N LYS A 86 -12.93 17.03 19.74
CA LYS A 86 -14.24 17.03 19.08
C LYS A 86 -15.27 16.31 19.94
N PHE A 87 -16.47 16.87 20.00
CA PHE A 87 -17.65 16.26 20.60
C PHE A 87 -18.90 16.75 19.89
N PHE A 88 -20.03 16.06 20.06
CA PHE A 88 -21.28 16.38 19.38
C PHE A 88 -22.36 16.75 20.40
N ILE A 89 -23.07 17.85 20.14
CA ILE A 89 -24.32 18.22 20.83
C ILE A 89 -25.41 18.25 19.77
N ASP A 90 -26.46 17.46 19.92
CA ASP A 90 -27.60 17.40 18.99
C ASP A 90 -27.18 17.23 17.50
N GLY A 91 -26.12 16.47 17.26
CA GLY A 91 -25.56 16.23 15.91
C GLY A 91 -24.66 17.34 15.36
N VAL A 92 -24.46 18.43 16.10
CA VAL A 92 -23.55 19.52 15.72
C VAL A 92 -22.16 19.27 16.32
N GLU A 93 -21.12 19.37 15.49
CA GLU A 93 -19.72 19.23 15.92
C GLU A 93 -19.27 20.48 16.71
N HIS A 94 -18.70 20.25 17.89
CA HIS A 94 -18.08 21.27 18.73
C HIS A 94 -16.64 20.88 19.09
N ILE A 95 -15.79 21.87 19.36
CA ILE A 95 -14.38 21.67 19.73
C ILE A 95 -14.14 22.22 21.13
N ASN A 96 -13.73 21.35 22.06
CA ASN A 96 -13.31 21.75 23.39
C ASN A 96 -11.81 22.12 23.38
N LYS A 97 -11.52 23.42 23.23
CA LYS A 97 -10.15 23.94 23.22
C LYS A 97 -9.38 23.69 24.53
N ASN A 98 -10.07 23.39 25.63
CA ASN A 98 -9.46 23.10 26.92
C ASN A 98 -9.10 21.62 27.09
N LYS A 99 -9.41 20.74 26.13
CA LYS A 99 -9.08 19.31 26.19
C LYS A 99 -7.74 19.03 25.51
N SER A 100 -6.97 18.08 26.04
CA SER A 100 -5.70 17.66 25.44
C SER A 100 -5.93 16.90 24.12
N ASN A 101 -4.95 16.94 23.21
CA ASN A 101 -5.01 16.27 21.89
C ASN A 101 -3.67 15.64 21.49
N ASN A 102 -3.06 14.92 22.43
CA ASN A 102 -1.92 14.07 22.17
C ASN A 102 -2.35 12.95 21.20
N MET A 103 -1.55 12.75 20.16
CA MET A 103 -1.70 11.69 19.16
C MET A 103 -0.37 10.95 19.09
N ILE A 104 -0.35 9.74 19.63
CA ILE A 104 0.84 8.90 19.76
C ILE A 104 0.73 7.79 18.72
N MET A 105 1.73 7.72 17.85
CA MET A 105 1.88 6.69 16.83
C MET A 105 2.97 5.71 17.25
N ASN A 106 2.66 4.42 17.19
CA ASN A 106 3.59 3.34 17.50
C ASN A 106 3.95 2.60 16.22
N ALA A 107 5.23 2.64 15.84
CA ALA A 107 5.73 2.12 14.57
C ALA A 107 5.86 0.57 14.53
N PHE A 108 4.90 -0.16 15.13
CA PHE A 108 4.87 -1.63 15.13
C PHE A 108 4.95 -2.20 13.71
N PHE A 109 4.17 -1.64 12.79
CA PHE A 109 4.15 -2.13 11.41
C PHE A 109 5.53 -2.05 10.76
N ARG A 110 6.19 -0.88 10.86
CA ARG A 110 7.55 -0.69 10.35
C ARG A 110 8.53 -1.70 10.97
N TYR A 111 8.45 -1.93 12.27
CA TYR A 111 9.30 -2.89 12.96
C TYR A 111 9.12 -4.31 12.42
N LEU A 112 7.88 -4.77 12.27
CA LEU A 112 7.57 -6.11 11.74
C LEU A 112 8.07 -6.30 10.30
N ILE A 113 7.96 -5.26 9.47
CA ILE A 113 8.45 -5.29 8.08
C ILE A 113 9.97 -5.30 8.02
N ASP A 114 10.64 -4.43 8.80
CA ASP A 114 12.09 -4.38 8.83
C ASP A 114 12.68 -5.70 9.39
N GLN A 115 11.99 -6.34 10.34
CA GLN A 115 12.34 -7.67 10.84
C GLN A 115 12.21 -8.74 9.74
N LYS A 116 11.09 -8.81 9.02
CA LYS A 116 10.89 -9.73 7.88
C LYS A 116 11.96 -9.54 6.80
N VAL A 117 12.18 -8.30 6.37
CA VAL A 117 13.14 -7.97 5.30
C VAL A 117 14.57 -8.29 5.75
N GLY A 118 14.93 -7.95 6.98
CA GLY A 118 16.24 -8.28 7.55
C GLY A 118 16.47 -9.78 7.67
N TYR A 119 15.42 -10.54 7.98
CA TYR A 119 15.50 -12.00 8.09
C TYR A 119 15.68 -12.69 6.73
N ILE A 120 14.88 -12.32 5.73
CA ILE A 120 14.92 -12.92 4.39
C ILE A 120 16.13 -12.44 3.58
N ALA A 121 16.38 -11.13 3.57
CA ALA A 121 17.31 -10.49 2.65
C ALA A 121 18.49 -9.79 3.36
N GLY A 122 18.71 -10.08 4.65
CA GLY A 122 19.87 -9.59 5.40
C GLY A 122 21.19 -10.17 4.89
N ASN A 123 21.16 -11.44 4.46
CA ASN A 123 22.28 -12.08 3.78
C ASN A 123 22.12 -11.98 2.26
N SER A 124 23.25 -11.82 1.58
CA SER A 124 23.27 -11.80 0.11
C SER A 124 22.86 -13.14 -0.47
N ILE A 125 22.08 -13.13 -1.55
CA ILE A 125 21.69 -14.35 -2.27
C ILE A 125 22.93 -14.99 -2.88
N LEU A 126 23.12 -16.30 -2.66
CA LEU A 126 24.22 -17.08 -3.21
C LEU A 126 23.72 -17.95 -4.37
N PHE A 127 24.18 -17.66 -5.57
CA PHE A 127 23.89 -18.47 -6.75
C PHE A 127 24.90 -19.62 -6.86
N LYS A 128 24.39 -20.86 -6.92
CA LYS A 128 25.18 -22.08 -7.14
C LYS A 128 24.62 -22.84 -8.34
N GLY A 129 25.50 -23.36 -9.18
CA GLY A 129 25.13 -24.10 -10.39
C GLY A 129 26.32 -24.84 -10.97
N ALA A 130 26.06 -25.78 -11.88
CA ALA A 130 27.10 -26.59 -12.52
C ALA A 130 27.96 -25.81 -13.53
N ASP A 131 27.37 -24.77 -14.17
CA ASP A 131 28.09 -23.89 -15.08
C ASP A 131 28.70 -22.71 -14.32
N GLU A 132 29.98 -22.83 -13.97
CA GLU A 132 30.72 -21.80 -13.24
C GLU A 132 30.80 -20.46 -14.00
N GLN A 133 30.84 -20.49 -15.34
CA GLN A 133 30.91 -19.25 -16.14
C GLN A 133 29.59 -18.50 -16.07
N PHE A 134 28.48 -19.21 -16.17
CA PHE A 134 27.15 -18.62 -16.03
C PHE A 134 26.90 -18.11 -14.61
N VAL A 135 27.28 -18.88 -13.59
CA VAL A 135 27.19 -18.46 -12.19
C VAL A 135 28.02 -17.20 -11.94
N LYS A 136 29.24 -17.12 -12.49
CA LYS A 136 30.06 -15.92 -12.42
C LYS A 136 29.36 -14.72 -13.06
N LEU A 137 28.79 -14.89 -14.25
CA LEU A 137 28.06 -13.83 -14.95
C LEU A 137 26.83 -13.35 -14.15
N ILE A 138 26.10 -14.26 -13.50
CA ILE A 138 25.01 -13.89 -12.58
C ILE A 138 25.56 -13.09 -11.40
N ASN A 139 26.58 -13.59 -10.71
CA ASN A 139 27.12 -12.91 -9.54
C ASN A 139 27.69 -11.52 -9.86
N ASP A 140 28.26 -11.34 -11.06
CA ASP A 140 28.77 -10.06 -11.53
C ASP A 140 27.63 -9.04 -11.78
N ASN A 141 26.48 -9.49 -12.32
CA ASN A 141 25.33 -8.62 -12.63
C ASN A 141 24.33 -8.45 -11.47
N LEU A 142 24.12 -9.50 -10.69
CA LEU A 142 23.21 -9.58 -9.53
C LEU A 142 24.01 -9.51 -8.22
N SER A 143 24.84 -8.48 -8.12
CA SER A 143 25.77 -8.28 -7.01
C SER A 143 25.14 -7.51 -5.83
N PHE A 144 25.95 -6.73 -5.12
CA PHE A 144 25.51 -5.91 -3.98
C PHE A 144 24.33 -4.98 -4.29
N TRP A 145 24.29 -4.40 -5.49
CA TRP A 145 23.19 -3.51 -5.91
C TRP A 145 21.87 -4.26 -6.07
N PHE A 146 21.92 -5.52 -6.50
CA PHE A 146 20.74 -6.37 -6.55
C PHE A 146 20.22 -6.66 -5.15
N ASN A 147 21.08 -6.99 -4.17
CA ASN A 147 20.61 -7.24 -2.80
C ASN A 147 19.92 -6.01 -2.19
N LYS A 148 20.47 -4.80 -2.41
CA LYS A 148 19.79 -3.56 -2.00
C LYS A 148 18.44 -3.38 -2.68
N LEU A 149 18.38 -3.65 -3.98
CA LEU A 149 17.14 -3.57 -4.73
C LEU A 149 16.13 -4.62 -4.26
N PHE A 150 16.57 -5.84 -3.97
CA PHE A 150 15.73 -6.93 -3.47
C PHE A 150 15.16 -6.61 -2.09
N GLN A 151 15.94 -6.03 -1.17
CA GLN A 151 15.40 -5.54 0.10
C GLN A 151 14.32 -4.47 -0.09
N LYS A 152 14.52 -3.53 -1.02
CA LYS A 152 13.51 -2.53 -1.38
C LYS A 152 12.27 -3.18 -1.99
N TRP A 153 12.46 -4.14 -2.87
CA TRP A 153 11.40 -4.86 -3.58
C TRP A 153 10.54 -5.68 -2.60
N LEU A 154 11.20 -6.44 -1.72
CA LEU A 154 10.57 -7.23 -0.67
C LEU A 154 9.79 -6.34 0.29
N ARG A 155 10.41 -5.26 0.80
CA ARG A 155 9.73 -4.25 1.64
C ARG A 155 8.50 -3.68 0.95
N GLY A 156 8.66 -3.30 -0.32
CA GLY A 156 7.58 -2.77 -1.14
C GLY A 156 6.42 -3.77 -1.25
N SER A 157 6.72 -5.05 -1.50
CA SER A 157 5.70 -6.09 -1.54
C SER A 157 5.04 -6.27 -0.18
N SER A 158 5.79 -6.27 0.93
CA SER A 158 5.23 -6.46 2.26
C SER A 158 4.33 -5.31 2.70
N ASN A 159 4.68 -4.07 2.32
CA ASN A 159 3.84 -2.91 2.53
C ASN A 159 2.58 -2.95 1.67
N LYS A 160 2.67 -3.39 0.42
CA LYS A 160 1.62 -3.15 -0.59
C LYS A 160 0.89 -4.40 -1.05
N GLY A 161 1.30 -5.56 -0.57
CA GLY A 161 0.84 -6.85 -1.06
C GLY A 161 1.54 -7.32 -2.34
N LYS A 162 1.84 -6.42 -3.28
CA LYS A 162 2.68 -6.71 -4.46
C LYS A 162 3.55 -5.53 -4.87
N GLU A 163 4.70 -5.83 -5.46
CA GLU A 163 5.66 -4.85 -5.96
C GLU A 163 6.36 -5.42 -7.21
N PHE A 164 6.79 -4.57 -8.13
CA PHE A 164 7.32 -5.02 -9.41
C PHE A 164 8.79 -4.61 -9.62
N CYS A 165 9.57 -5.50 -10.21
CA CYS A 165 10.90 -5.23 -10.72
C CYS A 165 10.86 -5.13 -12.25
N TYR A 166 11.17 -3.96 -12.79
CA TYR A 166 11.29 -3.72 -14.23
C TYR A 166 12.73 -3.99 -14.68
N VAL A 167 12.91 -4.88 -15.66
CA VAL A 167 14.21 -5.20 -16.25
C VAL A 167 14.36 -4.54 -17.62
N TYR A 168 15.50 -3.92 -17.88
CA TYR A 168 15.71 -3.16 -19.10
C TYR A 168 17.18 -3.11 -19.51
N ILE A 169 17.41 -2.62 -20.72
CA ILE A 169 18.75 -2.27 -21.19
C ILE A 169 18.89 -0.76 -21.04
N ASN A 170 19.85 -0.31 -20.23
CA ASN A 170 20.04 1.11 -19.98
C ASN A 170 20.71 1.82 -21.17
N GLN A 171 20.90 3.14 -21.04
CA GLN A 171 21.45 3.98 -22.10
C GLN A 171 22.89 3.58 -22.52
N GLN A 172 23.62 2.88 -21.65
CA GLN A 172 24.96 2.36 -21.91
C GLN A 172 24.94 0.98 -22.58
N GLY A 173 23.76 0.41 -22.83
CA GLY A 173 23.62 -0.93 -23.41
C GLY A 173 23.81 -2.06 -22.40
N LEU A 174 23.80 -1.76 -21.10
CA LEU A 174 23.98 -2.74 -20.03
C LEU A 174 22.63 -3.21 -19.49
N PHE A 175 22.57 -4.46 -19.02
CA PHE A 175 21.41 -4.99 -18.31
C PHE A 175 21.25 -4.29 -16.96
N ASP A 176 20.04 -3.82 -16.69
CA ASP A 176 19.72 -3.04 -15.52
C ASP A 176 18.29 -3.35 -15.03
N TYR A 177 18.01 -2.98 -13.79
CA TYR A 177 16.75 -3.31 -13.13
C TYR A 177 16.34 -2.22 -12.13
N SER A 178 15.04 -1.99 -12.01
CA SER A 178 14.49 -0.97 -11.10
C SER A 178 13.17 -1.41 -10.50
N VAL A 179 12.99 -1.14 -9.21
CA VAL A 179 11.71 -1.37 -8.53
C VAL A 179 10.73 -0.28 -8.92
N ILE A 180 9.60 -0.71 -9.47
CA ILE A 180 8.46 0.14 -9.79
C ILE A 180 7.38 -0.05 -8.73
N PRO A 181 6.90 1.04 -8.11
CA PRO A 181 5.83 0.95 -7.12
C PRO A 181 4.57 0.27 -7.69
N GLY A 182 4.02 -0.72 -6.99
CA GLY A 182 2.80 -1.43 -7.36
C GLY A 182 1.60 -0.51 -7.52
N GLN A 183 1.57 0.63 -6.84
CA GLN A 183 0.53 1.66 -7.06
C GLN A 183 0.52 2.21 -8.49
N GLN A 184 1.63 2.13 -9.21
CA GLN A 184 1.73 2.59 -10.60
C GLN A 184 1.36 1.51 -11.60
N ILE A 185 1.13 0.26 -11.19
CA ILE A 185 1.03 -0.91 -12.07
C ILE A 185 -0.37 -1.51 -12.01
N ILE A 186 -0.96 -1.74 -13.18
CA ILE A 186 -2.10 -2.61 -13.41
C ILE A 186 -1.57 -3.85 -14.14
N PRO A 187 -1.40 -4.99 -13.45
CA PRO A 187 -0.94 -6.21 -14.09
C PRO A 187 -2.07 -6.82 -14.92
N VAL A 188 -1.75 -7.33 -16.11
CA VAL A 188 -2.69 -8.06 -16.96
C VAL A 188 -2.21 -9.50 -17.05
N TYR A 189 -3.01 -10.43 -16.53
CA TYR A 189 -2.72 -11.85 -16.57
C TYR A 189 -3.44 -12.54 -17.73
N ASP A 190 -3.07 -13.79 -17.99
CA ASP A 190 -3.75 -14.65 -18.93
C ASP A 190 -5.19 -14.94 -18.47
N THR A 191 -6.10 -15.11 -19.42
CA THR A 191 -7.52 -15.34 -19.13
C THR A 191 -7.82 -16.75 -18.63
N GLN A 192 -6.93 -17.71 -18.86
CA GLN A 192 -7.23 -19.12 -18.63
C GLN A 192 -7.10 -19.48 -17.15
N PHE A 193 -6.01 -19.03 -16.52
CA PHE A 193 -5.68 -19.35 -15.14
C PHE A 193 -5.37 -18.11 -14.30
N ASN A 194 -5.20 -16.93 -14.91
CA ASN A 194 -4.87 -15.68 -14.20
C ASN A 194 -3.56 -15.79 -13.40
N GLU A 195 -2.59 -16.53 -13.95
CA GLU A 195 -1.30 -16.83 -13.29
C GLU A 195 -0.12 -16.21 -14.03
N THR A 196 -0.19 -16.13 -15.37
CA THR A 196 0.90 -15.66 -16.21
C THR A 196 0.69 -14.20 -16.58
N LEU A 197 1.66 -13.35 -16.24
CA LEU A 197 1.66 -11.95 -16.64
C LEU A 197 1.86 -11.83 -18.17
N VAL A 198 0.83 -11.37 -18.88
CA VAL A 198 0.84 -11.20 -20.35
C VAL A 198 0.93 -9.74 -20.78
N GLY A 199 0.62 -8.80 -19.88
CA GLY A 199 0.79 -7.37 -20.12
C GLY A 199 0.93 -6.58 -18.82
N VAL A 200 1.42 -5.35 -18.95
CA VAL A 200 1.52 -4.41 -17.83
C VAL A 200 1.09 -3.03 -18.30
N ILE A 201 0.14 -2.42 -17.62
CA ILE A 201 -0.17 -1.00 -17.78
C ILE A 201 0.44 -0.27 -16.60
N ARG A 202 1.38 0.62 -16.88
CA ARG A 202 1.99 1.49 -15.89
C ARG A 202 1.48 2.90 -16.06
N TYR A 203 0.98 3.53 -14.99
CA TYR A 203 0.58 4.93 -15.01
C TYR A 203 1.22 5.68 -13.85
N TYR A 204 1.67 6.92 -14.11
CA TYR A 204 2.31 7.75 -13.10
C TYR A 204 2.14 9.24 -13.37
N PRO A 205 2.05 10.06 -12.32
CA PRO A 205 1.94 11.50 -12.47
C PRO A 205 3.27 12.10 -12.91
N ILE A 206 3.20 13.06 -13.82
CA ILE A 206 4.29 13.96 -14.21
C ILE A 206 3.86 15.41 -13.99
N THR A 207 4.81 16.25 -13.61
CA THR A 207 4.57 17.69 -13.52
C THR A 207 4.90 18.33 -14.86
N LYS A 208 3.89 18.89 -15.54
CA LYS A 208 4.11 19.72 -16.73
C LYS A 208 3.98 21.20 -16.39
N GLN A 209 4.75 22.00 -17.10
CA GLN A 209 4.70 23.45 -17.04
C GLN A 209 4.86 23.99 -18.46
N GLU A 210 3.85 24.68 -18.99
CA GLU A 210 3.86 25.14 -20.39
C GLU A 210 4.88 26.27 -20.62
N THR A 211 5.02 27.17 -19.65
CA THR A 211 6.04 28.22 -19.65
C THR A 211 6.58 28.38 -18.24
N PHE A 212 7.77 28.99 -18.08
CA PHE A 212 8.39 29.20 -16.76
C PHE A 212 7.47 29.93 -15.75
N ASN A 213 6.54 30.76 -16.24
CA ASN A 213 5.60 31.54 -15.42
C ASN A 213 4.21 30.88 -15.30
N SER A 214 3.93 29.79 -16.01
CA SER A 214 2.65 29.09 -15.93
C SER A 214 2.57 28.26 -14.64
N PRO A 215 1.37 28.08 -14.05
CA PRO A 215 1.20 27.15 -12.94
C PRO A 215 1.60 25.73 -13.38
N LYS A 216 2.22 24.99 -12.47
CA LYS A 216 2.51 23.57 -12.66
C LYS A 216 1.20 22.80 -12.67
N ILE A 217 1.02 21.94 -13.66
CA ILE A 217 -0.11 21.02 -13.75
C ILE A 217 0.41 19.59 -13.58
N ILE A 218 -0.38 18.75 -12.92
CA ILE A 218 -0.09 17.31 -12.80
C ILE A 218 -0.91 16.60 -13.86
N LEU A 219 -0.24 15.84 -14.72
CA LEU A 219 -0.83 15.02 -15.78
C LEU A 219 -0.22 13.63 -15.69
N ASN A 220 -0.92 12.60 -16.13
CA ASN A 220 -0.41 11.23 -16.08
C ASN A 220 0.28 10.84 -17.39
N LYS A 221 1.39 10.10 -17.30
CA LYS A 221 1.88 9.26 -18.41
C LYS A 221 1.41 7.84 -18.20
N VAL A 222 1.19 7.14 -19.31
CA VAL A 222 0.80 5.72 -19.34
C VAL A 222 1.73 4.99 -20.30
N GLU A 223 2.27 3.88 -19.82
CA GLU A 223 3.17 2.98 -20.54
C GLU A 223 2.51 1.61 -20.56
N ILE A 224 2.35 1.01 -21.73
CA ILE A 224 1.72 -0.31 -21.85
C ILE A 224 2.70 -1.29 -22.46
N TYR A 225 3.00 -2.35 -21.74
CA TYR A 225 4.04 -3.32 -22.08
C TYR A 225 3.41 -4.65 -22.44
N ASP A 226 3.80 -5.18 -23.59
CA ASP A 226 3.54 -6.57 -23.98
C ASP A 226 4.86 -7.38 -24.01
N SER A 227 4.87 -8.57 -24.61
CA SER A 227 6.06 -9.42 -24.74
C SER A 227 7.18 -8.86 -25.63
N GLU A 228 6.87 -7.89 -26.49
CA GLU A 228 7.74 -7.38 -27.55
C GLU A 228 8.01 -5.87 -27.48
N LYS A 229 6.99 -5.10 -27.13
CA LYS A 229 6.91 -3.66 -27.32
C LYS A 229 6.31 -2.94 -26.11
N VAL A 230 6.58 -1.64 -26.08
CA VAL A 230 5.98 -0.67 -25.17
C VAL A 230 5.31 0.44 -25.97
N TYR A 231 4.10 0.80 -25.53
CA TYR A 231 3.27 1.87 -26.07
C TYR A 231 3.24 3.01 -25.07
N TYR A 232 3.47 4.24 -25.52
CA TYR A 232 3.52 5.42 -24.66
C TYR A 232 2.33 6.34 -24.93
N PHE A 233 1.66 6.77 -23.86
CA PHE A 233 0.56 7.72 -23.90
C PHE A 233 0.77 8.80 -22.85
N ALA A 234 0.31 10.00 -23.15
CA ALA A 234 0.31 11.13 -22.23
C ALA A 234 -1.10 11.69 -22.10
N GLU A 235 -1.47 12.04 -20.87
CA GLU A 235 -2.68 12.79 -20.58
C GLU A 235 -2.52 14.24 -21.06
N GLU A 236 -3.52 14.72 -21.80
CA GLU A 236 -3.70 16.11 -22.17
C GLU A 236 -4.68 16.81 -21.21
N ARG A 237 -4.70 18.15 -21.26
CA ARG A 237 -5.72 18.92 -20.52
C ARG A 237 -7.12 18.44 -20.92
N GLY A 238 -7.92 18.04 -19.93
CA GLY A 238 -9.25 17.47 -20.15
C GLY A 238 -9.33 15.96 -19.95
N GLY A 239 -8.25 15.31 -19.48
CA GLY A 239 -8.26 13.90 -19.10
C GLY A 239 -8.25 12.93 -20.29
N LYS A 240 -7.83 13.40 -21.47
CA LYS A 240 -7.72 12.56 -22.67
C LYS A 240 -6.30 12.04 -22.81
N TYR A 241 -6.15 10.74 -23.10
CA TYR A 241 -4.87 10.12 -23.41
C TYR A 241 -4.63 10.08 -24.91
N VAL A 242 -3.45 10.54 -25.33
CA VAL A 242 -2.98 10.51 -26.72
C VAL A 242 -1.60 9.87 -26.79
N PRO A 243 -1.19 9.30 -27.94
CA PRO A 243 0.17 8.80 -28.11
C PRO A 243 1.20 9.87 -27.73
N ASP A 244 2.15 9.50 -26.87
CA ASP A 244 3.11 10.46 -26.32
C ASP A 244 4.12 10.89 -27.42
N PRO A 245 4.15 12.18 -27.80
CA PRO A 245 5.05 12.67 -28.85
C PRO A 245 6.52 12.65 -28.44
N ASP A 246 6.85 12.51 -27.14
CA ASP A 246 8.23 12.41 -26.66
C ASP A 246 8.91 11.11 -27.11
N TYR A 247 8.13 10.12 -27.59
CA TYR A 247 8.63 8.81 -28.01
C TYR A 247 8.35 8.59 -29.49
N ASN A 248 9.41 8.56 -30.30
CA ASN A 248 9.34 8.21 -31.73
C ASN A 248 10.47 7.22 -32.09
N PRO A 249 10.18 6.04 -32.66
CA PRO A 249 8.85 5.50 -32.97
C PRO A 249 8.03 5.19 -31.71
N ASN A 250 6.70 5.10 -31.86
CA ASN A 250 5.77 4.61 -30.84
C ASN A 250 4.75 3.70 -31.55
N PRO A 251 4.69 2.39 -31.24
CA PRO A 251 5.40 1.70 -30.15
C PRO A 251 6.91 1.52 -30.37
N ARG A 252 7.63 1.23 -29.27
CA ARG A 252 9.05 0.85 -29.29
C ARG A 252 9.22 -0.61 -28.91
N TYR A 253 10.22 -1.27 -29.48
CA TYR A 253 10.66 -2.57 -28.97
C TYR A 253 11.39 -2.42 -27.65
N HIS A 254 11.35 -3.46 -26.80
CA HIS A 254 12.05 -3.46 -25.51
C HIS A 254 13.58 -3.36 -25.67
N ILE A 255 14.12 -3.96 -26.73
CA ILE A 255 15.56 -3.98 -27.02
C ILE A 255 15.78 -3.65 -28.49
N TYR A 256 16.80 -2.85 -28.80
CA TYR A 256 17.29 -2.66 -30.15
C TYR A 256 18.70 -3.25 -30.27
N LYS A 257 18.92 -4.08 -31.28
CA LYS A 257 20.25 -4.63 -31.61
C LYS A 257 20.70 -4.07 -32.95
N TRP A 258 21.91 -3.55 -33.01
CA TRP A 258 22.53 -3.08 -34.24
C TRP A 258 24.00 -3.51 -34.31
N ASN A 259 24.57 -3.43 -35.51
CA ASN A 259 26.00 -3.60 -35.72
C ASN A 259 26.68 -2.25 -35.58
N SER A 260 27.79 -2.15 -34.84
CA SER A 260 28.56 -0.90 -34.70
C SER A 260 29.01 -0.31 -36.05
N LEU A 261 29.20 -1.15 -37.07
CA LEU A 261 29.53 -0.71 -38.43
C LEU A 261 28.31 -0.19 -39.23
N PHE A 262 27.09 -0.58 -38.83
CA PHE A 262 25.82 -0.19 -39.46
C PHE A 262 24.81 0.24 -38.39
N PRO A 263 25.03 1.37 -37.70
CA PRO A 263 24.21 1.79 -36.56
C PRO A 263 22.76 2.14 -36.92
N ASN A 264 22.49 2.42 -38.20
CA ASN A 264 21.16 2.74 -38.70
C ASN A 264 20.31 1.49 -38.98
N GLU A 265 20.90 0.30 -39.02
CA GLU A 265 20.18 -0.96 -39.21
C GLU A 265 19.84 -1.60 -37.87
N GLN A 266 18.87 -1.01 -37.17
CA GLN A 266 18.42 -1.49 -35.87
C GLN A 266 17.37 -2.57 -36.03
N LYS A 267 17.57 -3.71 -35.35
CA LYS A 267 16.60 -4.79 -35.23
C LYS A 267 15.98 -4.76 -33.84
N GLY A 268 14.68 -4.47 -33.79
CA GLY A 268 13.89 -4.54 -32.56
C GLY A 268 13.73 -5.98 -32.07
N LYS A 269 13.77 -6.17 -30.75
CA LYS A 269 13.55 -7.44 -30.07
C LYS A 269 12.73 -7.26 -28.80
N GLY A 270 11.88 -8.25 -28.55
CA GLY A 270 11.17 -8.45 -27.30
C GLY A 270 11.92 -9.34 -26.31
N TRP A 271 11.38 -9.43 -25.09
CA TRP A 271 11.81 -10.40 -24.07
C TRP A 271 11.04 -11.73 -24.18
N GLY A 272 9.97 -11.79 -24.98
CA GLY A 272 9.07 -12.94 -25.08
C GLY A 272 8.00 -12.98 -23.98
N ARG A 273 8.10 -12.07 -23.00
CA ARG A 273 7.12 -11.78 -21.95
C ARG A 273 7.28 -10.32 -21.51
N PRO A 274 6.29 -9.71 -20.83
CA PRO A 274 6.47 -8.37 -20.29
C PRO A 274 7.72 -8.29 -19.39
N PRO A 275 8.54 -7.23 -19.53
CA PRO A 275 9.79 -7.05 -18.77
C PRO A 275 9.60 -6.67 -17.30
N PHE A 276 8.52 -7.15 -16.67
CA PHE A 276 8.20 -6.93 -15.28
C PHE A 276 8.15 -8.26 -14.56
N ILE A 277 8.76 -8.29 -13.37
CA ILE A 277 8.69 -9.42 -12.47
C ILE A 277 7.88 -8.97 -11.27
N GLU A 278 6.77 -9.64 -11.02
CA GLU A 278 5.94 -9.41 -9.85
C GLU A 278 6.53 -10.16 -8.65
N LEU A 279 6.61 -9.49 -7.51
CA LEU A 279 6.80 -10.10 -6.20
C LEU A 279 5.53 -9.88 -5.39
N LYS A 280 4.76 -10.95 -5.22
CA LYS A 280 3.65 -10.99 -4.28
C LYS A 280 4.20 -11.23 -2.87
N ASN A 281 3.57 -10.63 -1.88
CA ASN A 281 3.95 -10.76 -0.48
C ASN A 281 3.49 -12.08 0.16
N ASN A 282 2.40 -12.60 -0.36
CA ASN A 282 1.71 -13.85 -0.04
C ASN A 282 0.86 -14.22 -1.27
N GLU A 283 0.25 -15.41 -1.24
CA GLU A 283 -0.55 -15.94 -2.36
C GLU A 283 -1.67 -14.98 -2.79
N GLU A 284 -2.32 -14.33 -1.81
CA GLU A 284 -3.42 -13.38 -2.02
C GLU A 284 -2.95 -12.00 -2.50
N GLY A 285 -1.65 -11.69 -2.46
CA GLY A 285 -1.12 -10.38 -2.81
C GLY A 285 -1.57 -9.27 -1.86
N LEU A 286 -1.74 -9.57 -0.57
CA LEU A 286 -2.19 -8.64 0.46
C LEU A 286 -1.02 -8.06 1.28
N SER A 287 -1.17 -6.80 1.70
CA SER A 287 -0.27 -6.15 2.65
C SER A 287 -0.25 -6.89 3.99
N ASP A 288 0.93 -6.99 4.60
CA ASP A 288 1.07 -7.47 5.99
C ASP A 288 0.27 -6.59 6.97
N LEU A 289 -0.02 -5.34 6.62
CA LEU A 289 -0.80 -4.42 7.45
C LEU A 289 -2.23 -4.93 7.63
N LYS A 290 -2.79 -5.66 6.65
CA LYS A 290 -4.20 -6.07 6.64
C LYS A 290 -4.62 -6.80 7.91
N PHE A 291 -3.73 -7.62 8.46
CA PHE A 291 -4.00 -8.46 9.63
C PHE A 291 -3.68 -7.79 10.97
N THR A 292 -2.94 -6.68 10.96
CA THR A 292 -2.45 -6.01 12.18
C THR A 292 -3.00 -4.59 12.36
N LYS A 293 -3.55 -3.98 11.30
CA LYS A 293 -4.00 -2.57 11.30
C LYS A 293 -4.93 -2.25 12.46
N SER A 294 -5.97 -3.06 12.66
CA SER A 294 -6.97 -2.82 13.71
C SER A 294 -6.37 -2.85 15.11
N LEU A 295 -5.38 -3.72 15.34
CA LEU A 295 -4.67 -3.82 16.61
C LEU A 295 -3.78 -2.60 16.84
N ILE A 296 -3.03 -2.19 15.82
CA ILE A 296 -2.16 -1.01 15.85
C ILE A 296 -3.00 0.26 16.09
N ASP A 297 -4.10 0.42 15.35
CA ASP A 297 -5.01 1.56 15.51
C ASP A 297 -5.63 1.60 16.90
N ASN A 298 -6.00 0.45 17.46
CA ASN A 298 -6.53 0.37 18.82
C ASN A 298 -5.46 0.73 19.85
N TYR A 299 -4.22 0.28 19.67
CA TYR A 299 -3.10 0.61 20.54
C TYR A 299 -2.81 2.11 20.52
N ASP A 300 -2.65 2.70 19.32
CA ASP A 300 -2.40 4.13 19.12
C ASP A 300 -3.51 4.98 19.75
N PHE A 301 -4.77 4.58 19.56
CA PHE A 301 -5.92 5.28 20.15
C PHE A 301 -5.92 5.23 21.67
N ASN A 302 -5.78 4.04 22.27
CA ASN A 302 -5.83 3.89 23.73
C ASN A 302 -4.67 4.61 24.42
N LEU A 303 -3.45 4.49 23.87
CA LEU A 303 -2.28 5.18 24.41
C LEU A 303 -2.44 6.71 24.33
N SER A 304 -2.96 7.20 23.21
CA SER A 304 -3.25 8.63 23.02
C SER A 304 -4.34 9.10 23.99
N ALA A 305 -5.44 8.35 24.12
CA ALA A 305 -6.53 8.65 25.03
C ALA A 305 -6.07 8.68 26.49
N PHE A 306 -5.25 7.71 26.90
CA PHE A 306 -4.68 7.65 28.24
C PHE A 306 -3.72 8.81 28.50
N SER A 307 -2.84 9.14 27.54
CA SER A 307 -1.97 10.31 27.62
C SER A 307 -2.76 11.62 27.79
N ASN A 308 -3.88 11.76 27.07
CA ASN A 308 -4.77 12.90 27.20
C ASN A 308 -5.46 12.94 28.56
N ASN A 309 -5.93 11.79 29.07
CA ASN A 309 -6.53 11.70 30.39
C ASN A 309 -5.53 12.10 31.48
N LEU A 310 -4.26 11.66 31.40
CA LEU A 310 -3.21 12.08 32.34
C LEU A 310 -2.95 13.58 32.29
N ALA A 311 -2.89 14.18 31.08
CA ALA A 311 -2.73 15.62 30.92
C ALA A 311 -3.95 16.41 31.45
N ASP A 312 -5.13 15.81 31.37
CA ASP A 312 -6.38 16.42 31.82
C ASP A 312 -6.69 16.15 33.30
N ILE A 313 -6.08 15.15 33.96
CA ILE A 313 -6.24 14.88 35.41
C ILE A 313 -5.87 16.08 36.27
N ALA A 314 -4.88 16.88 35.84
CA ALA A 314 -4.51 18.11 36.54
C ALA A 314 -5.66 19.15 36.57
N LYS A 315 -6.70 18.98 35.73
CA LYS A 315 -7.90 19.83 35.70
C LYS A 315 -8.92 19.25 36.68
N ALA A 316 -8.87 19.70 37.92
CA ALA A 316 -9.82 19.31 38.96
C ALA A 316 -11.27 19.59 38.50
N ILE A 317 -12.12 18.56 38.55
CA ILE A 317 -13.57 18.72 38.37
C ILE A 317 -14.16 19.07 39.73
N TRP A 318 -14.65 20.30 39.88
CA TRP A 318 -15.25 20.76 41.13
C TRP A 318 -16.75 20.49 41.14
N VAL A 319 -17.22 19.74 42.14
CA VAL A 319 -18.64 19.54 42.38
C VAL A 319 -19.11 20.57 43.41
N LEU A 320 -19.97 21.49 42.98
CA LEU A 320 -20.48 22.59 43.81
C LEU A 320 -21.87 22.26 44.36
N LYS A 321 -22.00 22.13 45.69
CA LYS A 321 -23.28 21.98 46.40
C LYS A 321 -23.57 23.28 47.15
N GLY A 322 -24.71 23.94 46.90
CA GLY A 322 -25.10 25.15 47.63
C GLY A 322 -24.19 26.37 47.39
N TYR A 323 -23.62 26.50 46.19
CA TYR A 323 -22.79 27.65 45.80
C TYR A 323 -23.67 28.91 45.63
N GLU A 324 -23.33 29.99 46.34
CA GLU A 324 -24.11 31.23 46.38
C GLU A 324 -23.72 32.25 45.30
N GLY A 325 -22.64 32.00 44.56
CA GLY A 325 -22.20 32.90 43.48
C GLY A 325 -23.06 32.77 42.23
N THR A 326 -23.26 33.89 41.52
CA THR A 326 -24.10 33.93 40.31
C THR A 326 -23.36 33.48 39.04
N LYS A 327 -22.02 33.43 39.04
CA LYS A 327 -21.20 33.11 37.86
C LYS A 327 -20.03 32.17 38.18
N LEU A 328 -19.85 31.15 37.35
CA LEU A 328 -18.69 30.21 37.41
C LEU A 328 -17.32 30.88 37.24
N SER A 329 -17.26 32.04 36.56
CA SER A 329 -16.02 32.81 36.42
C SER A 329 -15.53 33.37 37.76
N GLU A 330 -16.46 33.78 38.62
CA GLU A 330 -16.17 34.30 39.96
C GLU A 330 -15.69 33.18 40.89
N PHE A 331 -16.29 31.99 40.76
CA PHE A 331 -15.81 30.77 41.40
C PHE A 331 -14.33 30.48 41.07
N MET A 332 -13.99 30.41 39.78
CA MET A 332 -12.63 30.11 39.33
C MET A 332 -11.62 31.19 39.76
N PHE A 333 -12.01 32.46 39.74
CA PHE A 333 -11.18 33.56 40.24
C PHE A 333 -10.91 33.41 41.74
N ASN A 334 -11.94 33.18 42.55
CA ASN A 334 -11.79 33.07 44.00
C ASN A 334 -10.96 31.84 44.41
N LEU A 335 -11.17 30.71 43.75
CA LEU A 335 -10.36 29.51 43.96
C LEU A 335 -8.88 29.75 43.63
N ASN A 336 -8.57 30.40 42.49
CA ASN A 336 -7.19 30.61 42.06
C ASN A 336 -6.47 31.75 42.81
N SER A 337 -7.19 32.80 43.21
CA SER A 337 -6.60 33.99 43.86
C SER A 337 -6.55 33.88 45.38
N TYR A 338 -7.58 33.29 45.99
CA TYR A 338 -7.72 33.24 47.45
C TYR A 338 -7.62 31.82 48.04
N GLY A 339 -7.72 30.77 47.22
CA GLY A 339 -7.73 29.39 47.69
C GLY A 339 -8.94 29.02 48.56
N ALA A 340 -9.99 29.86 48.57
CA ALA A 340 -11.18 29.71 49.40
C ALA A 340 -12.44 30.05 48.59
N ILE A 341 -13.54 29.35 48.89
CA ILE A 341 -14.81 29.48 48.18
C ILE A 341 -15.94 29.67 49.20
N ASN A 342 -16.87 30.58 48.90
CA ASN A 342 -18.03 30.83 49.74
C ASN A 342 -19.15 29.84 49.42
N VAL A 343 -19.67 29.16 50.45
CA VAL A 343 -20.74 28.17 50.37
C VAL A 343 -21.77 28.41 51.46
N ASN A 344 -23.02 28.05 51.23
CA ASN A 344 -24.08 28.18 52.24
C ASN A 344 -23.89 27.18 53.40
N ALA A 345 -24.70 27.31 54.46
CA ALA A 345 -24.58 26.49 55.68
C ALA A 345 -24.77 24.97 55.47
N ALA A 346 -25.36 24.54 54.34
CA ALA A 346 -25.52 23.14 53.95
C ALA A 346 -24.71 22.78 52.69
N GLY A 347 -23.78 23.65 52.30
CA GLY A 347 -23.07 23.60 51.02
C GLY A 347 -21.69 22.99 51.17
N GLY A 348 -21.08 22.65 50.04
CA GLY A 348 -19.77 22.02 50.01
C GLY A 348 -19.17 22.06 48.61
N VAL A 349 -17.83 22.09 48.58
CA VAL A 349 -17.06 21.96 47.35
C VAL A 349 -16.14 20.76 47.50
N GLU A 350 -16.37 19.74 46.67
CA GLU A 350 -15.56 18.53 46.66
C GLU A 350 -14.82 18.45 45.32
N PRO A 351 -13.47 18.33 45.33
CA PRO A 351 -12.75 17.96 44.13
C PRO A 351 -13.11 16.52 43.79
N LYS A 352 -13.64 16.30 42.59
CA LYS A 352 -13.86 14.96 42.06
C LYS A 352 -12.70 14.63 41.12
N THR A 353 -11.81 13.76 41.60
CA THR A 353 -10.83 13.10 40.74
C THR A 353 -11.49 11.94 40.02
N ASN A 354 -11.17 11.78 38.74
CA ASN A 354 -11.55 10.57 38.01
C ASN A 354 -10.56 9.47 38.38
N ASP A 355 -11.03 8.37 38.96
CA ASP A 355 -10.22 7.18 39.15
C ASP A 355 -9.96 6.54 37.78
N LEU A 356 -8.70 6.57 37.33
CA LEU A 356 -8.29 5.87 36.13
C LEU A 356 -8.04 4.38 36.46
N PRO A 357 -8.65 3.44 35.74
CA PRO A 357 -8.43 2.01 35.95
C PRO A 357 -7.09 1.58 35.33
N ASN A 358 -5.98 1.98 35.95
CA ASN A 358 -4.62 1.75 35.43
C ASN A 358 -4.32 0.27 35.16
N GLU A 359 -4.68 -0.62 36.08
CA GLU A 359 -4.45 -2.07 35.94
C GLU A 359 -5.17 -2.67 34.71
N ALA A 360 -6.42 -2.25 34.48
CA ALA A 360 -7.20 -2.72 33.34
C ALA A 360 -6.65 -2.15 32.02
N HIS A 361 -6.18 -0.90 32.04
CA HIS A 361 -5.53 -0.28 30.89
C HIS A 361 -4.23 -1.01 30.54
N ASP A 362 -3.34 -1.21 31.50
CA ASP A 362 -2.05 -1.87 31.28
C ASP A 362 -2.23 -3.30 30.77
N SER A 363 -3.12 -4.08 31.40
CA SER A 363 -3.43 -5.44 30.94
C SER A 363 -4.00 -5.48 29.52
N HIS A 364 -4.82 -4.49 29.14
CA HIS A 364 -5.37 -4.40 27.79
C HIS A 364 -4.30 -4.03 26.76
N MET A 365 -3.42 -3.07 27.10
CA MET A 365 -2.32 -2.63 26.23
C MET A 365 -1.29 -3.74 26.01
N ASP A 366 -0.90 -4.46 27.06
CA ASP A 366 0.02 -5.60 26.95
C ASP A 366 -0.58 -6.70 26.05
N ARG A 367 -1.87 -7.03 26.23
CA ARG A 367 -2.54 -8.01 25.39
C ARG A 367 -2.62 -7.59 23.91
N ILE A 368 -2.85 -6.31 23.63
CA ILE A 368 -2.85 -5.82 22.24
C ILE A 368 -1.45 -5.91 21.65
N GLU A 369 -0.43 -5.49 22.39
CA GLU A 369 0.95 -5.56 21.94
C GLU A 369 1.35 -7.01 21.61
N ASP A 370 1.03 -7.97 22.48
CA ASP A 370 1.27 -9.39 22.24
C ASP A 370 0.52 -9.88 20.98
N ASN A 371 -0.75 -9.49 20.83
CA ASN A 371 -1.53 -9.82 19.63
C ASN A 371 -0.91 -9.24 18.34
N ILE A 372 -0.35 -8.03 18.39
CA ILE A 372 0.33 -7.43 17.23
C ILE A 372 1.52 -8.29 16.81
N TYR A 373 2.32 -8.79 17.75
CA TYR A 373 3.44 -9.68 17.44
C TYR A 373 2.97 -11.06 16.97
N VAL A 374 1.98 -11.66 17.63
CA VAL A 374 1.46 -12.99 17.27
C VAL A 374 0.83 -12.98 15.88
N PHE A 375 -0.09 -12.05 15.59
CA PHE A 375 -0.79 -11.99 14.30
C PHE A 375 0.02 -11.28 13.21
N GLY A 376 1.00 -10.45 13.61
CA GLY A 376 2.00 -9.88 12.70
C GLY A 376 3.14 -10.83 12.35
N PHE A 377 3.19 -12.00 13.01
CA PHE A 377 4.25 -13.00 12.93
C PHE A 377 5.64 -12.41 13.20
N GLY A 378 5.73 -11.53 14.21
CA GLY A 378 6.97 -10.90 14.64
C GLY A 378 7.53 -11.49 15.92
N VAL A 379 8.84 -11.38 16.08
CA VAL A 379 9.52 -11.73 17.34
C VAL A 379 9.38 -10.56 18.31
N ASN A 380 8.76 -10.81 19.47
CA ASN A 380 8.62 -9.81 20.53
C ASN A 380 9.91 -9.74 21.38
N PRO A 381 10.63 -8.60 21.38
CA PRO A 381 11.87 -8.45 22.15
C PRO A 381 11.66 -8.44 23.66
N LYS A 382 10.43 -8.23 24.18
CA LYS A 382 10.16 -8.24 25.63
C LYS A 382 10.36 -9.62 26.26
N ILE A 383 10.25 -10.70 25.48
CA ILE A 383 10.36 -12.08 25.99
C ILE A 383 11.80 -12.38 26.46
N ASP A 384 12.79 -11.63 25.96
CA ASP A 384 14.21 -11.73 26.37
C ASP A 384 14.49 -11.09 27.76
N LYS A 385 13.48 -10.55 28.45
CA LYS A 385 13.64 -10.00 29.82
C LYS A 385 13.70 -11.07 30.91
N ALA A 386 13.41 -12.33 30.61
CA ALA A 386 13.71 -13.42 31.53
C ALA A 386 15.20 -13.74 31.38
N GLY A 387 16.05 -13.29 32.32
CA GLY A 387 17.50 -13.50 32.35
C GLY A 387 17.98 -14.96 32.47
N LEU A 388 17.24 -15.88 31.88
CA LEU A 388 17.61 -17.24 31.55
C LEU A 388 18.02 -17.18 30.08
N SER A 389 19.30 -17.46 29.76
CA SER A 389 19.70 -17.71 28.38
C SER A 389 18.68 -18.67 27.76
N PRO A 390 17.81 -18.22 26.83
CA PRO A 390 16.75 -19.07 26.34
C PRO A 390 17.40 -20.30 25.73
N SER A 391 16.89 -21.49 26.07
CA SER A 391 17.38 -22.73 25.47
C SER A 391 17.23 -22.65 23.95
N GLY A 392 18.00 -23.44 23.19
CA GLY A 392 17.84 -23.47 21.72
C GLY A 392 16.39 -23.71 21.29
N ILE A 393 15.68 -24.54 22.04
CA ILE A 393 14.23 -24.81 21.85
C ILE A 393 13.39 -23.54 22.07
N ALA A 394 13.68 -22.75 23.10
CA ALA A 394 12.96 -21.49 23.35
C ALA A 394 13.20 -20.46 22.24
N LEU A 395 14.40 -20.38 21.68
CA LEU A 395 14.70 -19.53 20.52
C LEU A 395 13.94 -20.00 19.27
N GLU A 396 13.90 -21.30 18.99
CA GLU A 396 13.10 -21.84 17.88
C GLU A 396 11.62 -21.47 18.02
N TYR A 397 11.04 -21.59 19.21
CA TYR A 397 9.66 -21.16 19.45
C TYR A 397 9.45 -19.65 19.25
N MET A 398 10.41 -18.81 19.61
CA MET A 398 10.32 -17.35 19.41
C MET A 398 10.33 -16.98 17.92
N TYR A 399 11.15 -17.66 17.12
CA TYR A 399 11.29 -17.38 15.68
C TYR A 399 10.25 -18.10 14.81
N ALA A 400 9.54 -19.11 15.35
CA ALA A 400 8.58 -19.91 14.60
C ALA A 400 7.57 -19.07 13.78
N GLY A 401 7.05 -17.98 14.36
CA GLY A 401 6.15 -17.09 13.63
C GLY A 401 6.83 -16.41 12.44
N LEU A 402 8.02 -15.85 12.65
CA LEU A 402 8.80 -15.19 11.60
C LEU A 402 9.25 -16.18 10.51
N ASP A 403 9.57 -17.42 10.89
CA ASP A 403 9.89 -18.51 9.95
C ASP A 403 8.70 -18.85 9.06
N ILE A 404 7.51 -19.00 9.64
CA ILE A 404 6.27 -19.22 8.86
C ILE A 404 6.08 -18.08 7.86
N LYS A 405 6.17 -16.83 8.33
CA LYS A 405 5.99 -15.65 7.49
C LYS A 405 7.04 -15.55 6.38
N SER A 406 8.26 -16.02 6.63
CA SER A 406 9.38 -15.86 5.70
C SER A 406 9.51 -17.02 4.72
N ASN A 407 8.99 -18.21 5.06
CA ASN A 407 9.01 -19.39 4.19
C ASN A 407 7.78 -19.49 3.29
N ILE A 408 6.67 -18.86 3.66
CA ILE A 408 5.41 -18.84 2.88
C ILE A 408 5.33 -17.59 1.97
N ALA A 409 6.16 -16.57 2.24
CA ALA A 409 6.22 -15.33 1.46
C ALA A 409 6.92 -15.46 0.11
#